data_AF-A0AAU2JS45-F1
#
_entry.id   AF-A0AAU2JS45-F1
#
_cell.length_a   1.000
_cell.length_b   1.000
_cell.length_c   1.000
_cell.angle_alpha   90.00
_cell.angle_beta   90.00
_cell.angle_gamma   90.00
#
_symmetry.space_group_name_H-M   'P 1'
#
loop_
_entity.id
_entity.type
_entity.pdbx_description
1 polymer ?
#
loop_
_entity_poly.entity_id
_entity_poly.type
_entity_poly.pdbx_seq_one_letter_code
_entity_poly.pdbx_strand_id
1 'polypeptide(L)'
;MNVAAALQLLIALAFLSIPLVRSRYGGHAQAAVEAELGRQGVRTTVMAENGMRLDAGGHETWAPVGIALAFTVPAVFHLAGNPLGETLTWIVQPLVVLVNCVIL
;
A
#
# COMPACT_ATOMS: atom_id res chain seq x y z
N MET A 1 -3.50 26.50 -6.79
CA MET A 1 -3.57 25.03 -6.66
C MET A 1 -2.26 24.56 -6.04
N ASN A 2 -2.30 23.92 -4.87
CA ASN A 2 -1.07 23.53 -4.16
C ASN A 2 -0.54 22.20 -4.74
N VAL A 3 0.57 22.26 -5.48
CA VAL A 3 1.19 21.09 -6.14
C VAL A 3 1.58 20.02 -5.11
N ALA A 4 2.02 20.43 -3.90
CA ALA A 4 2.36 19.49 -2.84
C ALA A 4 1.15 18.67 -2.40
N ALA A 5 0.00 19.33 -2.18
CA ALA A 5 -1.23 18.63 -1.81
C ALA A 5 -1.68 17.64 -2.89
N ALA A 6 -1.57 18.02 -4.17
CA ALA A 6 -1.90 17.12 -5.28
C ALA A 6 -1.00 15.87 -5.29
N LEU A 7 0.31 16.04 -5.15
CA LEU A 7 1.26 14.91 -5.09
C LEU A 7 1.00 14.01 -3.88
N GLN A 8 0.76 14.60 -2.70
CA GLN A 8 0.46 13.85 -1.49
C GLN A 8 -0.79 12.98 -1.66
N LEU A 9 -1.86 13.51 -2.26
CA LEU A 9 -3.08 12.75 -2.52
C LEU A 9 -2.88 11.66 -3.58
N LEU A 10 -2.09 11.91 -4.63
CA LEU A 10 -1.76 10.88 -5.62
C LEU A 10 -0.96 9.73 -5.00
N ILE A 11 -0.01 10.03 -4.12
CA ILE A 11 0.74 9.02 -3.38
C ILE A 11 -0.20 8.23 -2.45
N ALA A 12 -1.07 8.91 -1.71
CA ALA A 12 -2.06 8.26 -0.85
C ALA A 12 -2.96 7.31 -1.65
N LEU A 13 -3.42 7.74 -2.82
CA LEU A 13 -4.22 6.91 -3.72
C LEU A 13 -3.45 5.70 -4.23
N ALA A 14 -2.17 5.86 -4.57
CA ALA A 14 -1.32 4.74 -4.98
C ALA A 14 -1.21 3.69 -3.86
N PHE A 15 -1.00 4.11 -2.61
CA PHE A 15 -0.96 3.19 -1.47
C PHE A 15 -2.31 2.52 -1.19
N LEU A 16 -3.43 3.23 -1.35
CA LEU A 16 -4.78 2.63 -1.23
C LEU A 16 -5.12 1.66 -2.37
N SER A 17 -4.50 1.83 -3.54
CA SER A 17 -4.71 0.91 -4.66
C SER A 17 -4.23 -0.50 -4.35
N ILE A 18 -3.19 -0.67 -3.53
CA ILE A 18 -2.61 -1.96 -3.16
C ILE A 18 -3.64 -2.87 -2.46
N PRO A 19 -4.22 -2.48 -1.29
CA PRO A 19 -5.22 -3.32 -0.64
C PRO A 19 -6.51 -3.44 -1.46
N LEU A 20 -6.87 -2.41 -2.24
CA LEU A 20 -8.04 -2.46 -3.11
C LEU A 20 -7.89 -3.54 -4.19
N VAL A 21 -6.79 -3.52 -4.94
CA VAL A 21 -6.47 -4.52 -5.97
C VAL A 21 -6.36 -5.91 -5.33
N ARG A 22 -5.67 -6.04 -4.20
CA ARG A 22 -5.54 -7.32 -3.49
C ARG A 22 -6.89 -7.86 -3.01
N SER A 23 -7.76 -7.02 -2.47
CA SER A 23 -9.12 -7.42 -2.05
C SER A 23 -9.97 -7.87 -3.24
N ARG A 24 -9.82 -7.23 -4.40
CA ARG A 24 -10.66 -7.47 -5.57
C ARG A 24 -10.20 -8.66 -6.40
N TYR A 25 -8.90 -8.87 -6.50
CA TYR A 25 -8.28 -9.83 -7.43
C TYR A 25 -7.44 -10.91 -6.75
N GLY A 26 -7.06 -10.72 -5.48
CA GLY A 26 -6.11 -11.60 -4.79
C GLY A 26 -6.56 -13.06 -4.73
N GLY A 27 -7.82 -13.33 -4.41
CA GLY A 27 -8.34 -14.71 -4.38
C GLY A 27 -8.36 -15.38 -5.76
N HIS A 28 -8.67 -14.63 -6.82
CA HIS A 28 -8.62 -15.16 -8.18
C HIS A 28 -7.18 -15.41 -8.64
N ALA A 29 -6.26 -14.51 -8.29
CA ALA A 29 -4.83 -14.67 -8.56
C ALA A 29 -4.26 -15.90 -7.82
N GLN A 30 -4.63 -16.10 -6.54
CA GLN A 30 -4.23 -17.26 -5.76
C GLN A 30 -4.68 -18.56 -6.41
N ALA A 31 -5.97 -18.67 -6.77
CA ALA A 31 -6.52 -19.86 -7.42
C ALA A 31 -5.87 -20.14 -8.78
N ALA A 32 -5.56 -19.09 -9.56
CA ALA A 32 -4.87 -19.24 -10.84
C ALA A 32 -3.45 -19.79 -10.68
N VAL A 33 -2.72 -19.33 -9.65
CA VAL A 33 -1.39 -19.85 -9.35
C VAL A 33 -1.45 -21.30 -8.90
N GLU A 34 -2.38 -21.66 -8.00
CA GLU A 34 -2.54 -23.04 -7.54
C GLU A 34 -2.94 -23.99 -8.68
N ALA A 35 -3.80 -23.55 -9.59
CA ALA A 35 -4.15 -24.33 -10.79
C ALA A 35 -2.93 -24.56 -11.70
N GLU A 36 -2.10 -23.53 -11.90
CA GLU A 36 -0.88 -23.64 -12.71
C GLU A 36 0.17 -24.54 -12.04
N LEU A 37 0.34 -24.46 -10.72
CA LEU A 37 1.20 -25.36 -9.96
C LEU A 37 0.76 -26.82 -10.14
N GLY A 38 -0.54 -27.09 -10.02
CA GLY A 38 -1.10 -28.41 -10.26
C GLY A 38 -0.85 -28.90 -11.69
N ARG A 39 -0.99 -28.03 -12.69
CA ARG A 39 -0.69 -28.33 -14.10
C ARG A 39 0.78 -28.67 -14.33
N GLN A 40 1.68 -28.03 -13.59
CA GLN A 40 3.13 -28.28 -13.64
C GLN A 40 3.55 -29.52 -12.82
N GLY A 41 2.61 -30.22 -12.17
CA GLY A 41 2.91 -31.35 -11.29
C GLY A 41 3.63 -30.94 -10.01
N VAL A 42 3.61 -29.66 -9.66
CA VAL A 42 4.19 -29.10 -8.44
C VAL A 42 3.11 -29.06 -7.36
N ARG A 43 3.52 -29.11 -6.09
CA ARG A 43 2.59 -29.00 -4.95
C ARG A 43 1.87 -27.66 -4.97
N THR A 44 0.54 -27.69 -4.96
CA THR A 44 -0.32 -26.50 -4.91
C THR A 44 -0.19 -25.74 -3.58
N THR A 45 0.26 -26.41 -2.52
CA THR A 45 0.42 -25.85 -1.17
C THR A 45 1.72 -25.07 -0.96
N VAL A 46 2.65 -25.07 -1.94
CA VAL A 46 3.99 -24.48 -1.77
C VAL A 46 3.97 -23.00 -1.39
N MET A 47 2.96 -22.25 -1.84
CA MET A 47 2.81 -20.84 -1.45
C MET A 47 2.50 -20.71 0.05
N ALA A 48 1.49 -21.43 0.53
CA ALA A 48 1.10 -21.40 1.94
C ALA A 48 2.21 -21.92 2.86
N GLU A 49 2.94 -22.96 2.43
CA GLU A 49 4.11 -23.50 3.14
C GLU A 49 5.21 -22.45 3.35
N ASN A 50 5.36 -21.51 2.42
CA ASN A 50 6.35 -20.44 2.47
C ASN A 50 5.75 -19.11 2.97
N GLY A 51 4.54 -19.13 3.55
CA GLY A 51 3.87 -17.93 4.04
C GLY A 51 3.45 -16.94 2.94
N MET A 52 3.49 -17.35 1.67
CA MET A 52 3.08 -16.51 0.55
C MET A 52 1.58 -16.63 0.32
N ARG A 53 0.90 -15.48 0.22
CA ARG A 53 -0.53 -15.39 -0.01
C ARG A 53 -0.85 -14.21 -0.90
N LEU A 54 -1.54 -14.46 -2.01
CA LEU A 54 -2.02 -13.40 -2.90
C LEU A 54 -3.41 -12.91 -2.50
N ASP A 55 -4.17 -13.74 -1.79
CA ASP A 55 -5.47 -13.36 -1.26
C ASP A 55 -5.34 -12.33 -0.13
N ALA A 56 -6.39 -11.51 0.02
CA ALA A 56 -6.42 -10.46 1.03
C ALA A 56 -6.72 -11.08 2.39
N GLY A 57 -5.71 -11.22 3.25
CA GLY A 57 -5.95 -11.63 4.63
C GLY A 57 -4.74 -11.39 5.54
N GLY A 58 -4.78 -10.32 6.32
CA GLY A 58 -3.86 -10.14 7.45
C GLY A 58 -3.60 -8.70 7.87
N HIS A 59 -2.79 -8.57 8.93
CA HIS A 59 -2.15 -7.36 9.43
C HIS A 59 -1.15 -6.77 8.42
N GLU A 60 -1.38 -6.84 7.12
CA GLU A 60 -0.48 -6.21 6.11
C GLU A 60 -1.16 -4.99 5.47
N THR A 61 -2.49 -4.93 5.51
CA THR A 61 -3.27 -3.81 4.99
C THR A 61 -3.08 -2.52 5.81
N TRP A 62 -2.67 -2.62 7.08
CA TRP A 62 -2.48 -1.42 7.92
C TRP A 62 -1.33 -0.55 7.43
N ALA A 63 -0.28 -1.13 6.84
CA ALA A 63 0.87 -0.37 6.41
C ALA A 63 0.54 0.56 5.23
N PRO A 64 -0.05 0.08 4.11
CA PRO A 64 -0.48 0.96 3.02
C PRO A 64 -1.52 1.99 3.46
N VAL A 65 -2.50 1.59 4.27
CA VAL A 65 -3.53 2.51 4.77
C VAL A 65 -2.94 3.58 5.67
N GLY A 66 -2.01 3.20 6.56
CA GLY A 66 -1.31 4.14 7.45
C GLY A 66 -0.48 5.16 6.67
N ILE A 67 0.25 4.73 5.63
CA ILE A 67 0.99 5.63 4.76
C ILE A 67 0.03 6.55 3.99
N ALA A 68 -1.07 6.03 3.46
CA ALA A 68 -2.07 6.83 2.76
C ALA A 68 -2.67 7.93 3.67
N LEU A 69 -2.96 7.59 4.93
CA LEU A 69 -3.42 8.57 5.93
C LEU A 69 -2.33 9.60 6.23
N ALA A 70 -1.08 9.16 6.39
CA ALA A 70 0.05 10.05 6.67
C ALA A 70 0.25 11.11 5.58
N PHE A 71 -0.06 10.81 4.31
CA PHE A 71 -0.05 11.79 3.22
C PHE A 71 -1.34 12.60 3.09
N THR A 72 -2.50 11.99 3.40
CA THR A 72 -3.80 12.68 3.28
C THR A 72 -3.94 13.81 4.30
N VAL A 73 -3.48 13.61 5.53
CA VAL A 73 -3.55 14.61 6.61
C VAL A 73 -2.83 15.92 6.23
N PRO A 74 -1.53 15.96 5.88
CA PRO A 74 -0.86 17.19 5.48
C PRO A 74 -1.45 17.79 4.21
N ALA A 75 -1.95 16.98 3.27
CA ALA A 75 -2.62 17.49 2.08
C ALA A 75 -3.88 18.30 2.42
N VAL A 76 -4.69 17.81 3.36
CA VAL A 76 -5.88 18.54 3.84
C VAL A 76 -5.47 19.86 4.50
N PHE A 77 -4.41 19.88 5.31
CA PHE A 77 -3.90 21.12 5.92
C PHE A 77 -3.37 22.11 4.86
N HIS A 78 -2.67 21.62 3.83
CA HIS A 78 -2.20 22.42 2.69
C HIS A 78 -3.35 23.03 1.90
N LEU A 79 -4.44 22.28 1.69
CA LEU A 79 -5.64 22.78 1.00
C LEU A 79 -6.43 23.77 1.86
N ALA A 80 -6.38 23.62 3.19
CA ALA A 80 -7.00 24.54 4.14
C ALA A 80 -6.16 25.82 4.40
N GLY A 81 -4.97 25.95 3.79
CA GLY A 81 -4.08 27.10 4.02
C GLY A 81 -3.47 27.15 5.43
N ASN A 82 -3.41 26.01 6.13
CA ASN A 82 -2.90 25.93 7.49
C ASN A 82 -1.36 25.71 7.48
N PRO A 83 -0.57 26.50 8.22
CA PRO A 83 0.89 26.37 8.26
C PRO A 83 1.38 25.01 8.77
N LEU A 84 0.56 24.27 9.53
CA LEU A 84 0.87 22.90 9.96
C LEU A 84 1.05 21.94 8.79
N GLY A 85 0.48 22.23 7.61
CA GLY A 85 0.64 21.40 6.42
C GLY A 85 2.11 21.28 6.01
N GLU A 86 2.86 22.38 6.07
CA GLU A 86 4.30 22.39 5.74
C GLU A 86 5.12 21.63 6.77
N THR A 87 4.90 21.90 8.07
CA THR A 87 5.58 21.19 9.16
C THR A 87 5.35 19.67 9.09
N LEU A 88 4.11 19.24 8.88
CA LEU A 88 3.78 17.82 8.75
C LEU A 88 4.42 17.21 7.50
N THR A 89 4.51 17.96 6.40
CA THR A 89 5.14 17.48 5.17
C THR A 89 6.62 17.15 5.40
N TRP A 90 7.34 18.03 6.08
CA TRP A 90 8.75 17.84 6.44
C TRP A 90 9.01 16.68 7.40
N ILE A 91 7.99 16.25 8.15
CA ILE A 91 8.09 15.08 9.02
C ILE A 91 7.71 13.80 8.27
N VAL A 92 6.56 13.82 7.60
CA VAL A 92 5.97 12.62 6.97
C VAL A 92 6.81 12.15 5.78
N GLN A 93 7.24 13.04 4.88
CA GLN A 93 7.98 12.63 3.69
C GLN A 93 9.27 11.87 4.00
N PRO A 94 10.20 12.38 4.83
CA PRO A 94 11.42 11.64 5.14
C PRO A 94 11.13 10.36 5.91
N LEU A 95 10.14 10.34 6.82
CA LEU A 95 9.76 9.13 7.53
C LEU A 95 9.32 8.03 6.55
N VAL A 96 8.48 8.38 5.56
CA VAL A 96 8.03 7.43 4.54
C VAL A 96 9.21 6.94 3.70
N VAL A 97 10.14 7.82 3.32
CA VAL A 97 11.36 7.41 2.59
C VAL A 97 12.17 6.42 3.42
N LEU A 98 12.39 6.69 4.71
CA LEU A 98 13.10 5.79 5.62
C LEU A 98 12.40 4.43 5.75
N VAL A 99 11.07 4.42 5.87
CA VAL A 99 10.28 3.18 5.89
C VAL A 99 10.46 2.40 4.59
N ASN A 100 10.45 3.07 3.43
CA ASN A 100 10.71 2.40 2.15
C ASN A 100 12.13 1.83 2.08
N CYS A 101 13.14 2.50 2.64
CA CYS A 101 14.51 1.97 2.73
C CYS A 101 14.62 0.71 3.61
N VAL A 102 13.72 0.50 4.56
CA VAL A 102 13.69 -0.70 5.42
C VAL A 102 12.92 -1.86 4.77
N ILE A 103 11.95 -1.56 3.91
CA ILE A 103 11.12 -2.55 3.23
C ILE A 103 11.78 -3.10 1.95
N LEU A 104 12.66 -2.32 1.31
CA LEU A 104 13.46 -2.70 0.13
C LEU A 104 14.57 -3.71 0.47
#